data_AF-A0A7S1M420-F1
#
_entry.id   AF-A0A7S1M420-F1
#
_cell.length_a   1.000
_cell.length_b   1.000
_cell.length_c   1.000
_cell.angle_alpha   90.00
_cell.angle_beta   90.00
_cell.angle_gamma   90.00
#
_symmetry.space_group_name_H-M   'P 1'
#
loop_
_entity.id
_entity.type
_entity.pdbx_description
1 polymer ?
#
loop_
_entity_poly.entity_id
_entity_poly.type
_entity_poly.pdbx_seq_one_letter_code
_entity_poly.pdbx_strand_id
1 'polypeptide(L)'
;RDKGKGKGKEKGKEKGKDKDKGRRREGKGDGFEKILHLKPSDPAFRFRGALVGDSGRNVHHIQDQTGARLWLRADHGEPLHVDITANSGKDLSRAVRLTKDLLGAVQEEYEQWRRDHGHWAPEGKGRWREE
;
A
#
# COMPACT_ATOMS: atom_id res chain seq x y z
N ARG A 1 71.24 12.43 -7.93
CA ARG A 1 69.92 12.26 -8.58
C ARG A 1 69.04 11.52 -7.57
N ASP A 2 68.19 12.29 -6.89
CA ASP A 2 67.29 11.84 -5.83
C ASP A 2 66.19 10.91 -6.40
N LYS A 3 65.89 9.80 -5.71
CA LYS A 3 64.78 8.89 -6.06
C LYS A 3 63.95 8.64 -4.80
N GLY A 4 63.02 9.55 -4.54
CA GLY A 4 61.96 9.41 -3.54
C GLY A 4 61.07 8.18 -3.80
N LYS A 5 60.87 7.38 -2.76
CA LYS A 5 60.07 6.15 -2.75
C LYS A 5 58.78 6.41 -1.97
N GLY A 6 57.72 6.82 -2.67
CA GLY A 6 56.38 7.01 -2.10
C GLY A 6 55.63 5.68 -1.98
N LYS A 7 55.29 5.28 -0.74
CA LYS A 7 54.37 4.18 -0.44
C LYS A 7 52.93 4.73 -0.40
N GLY A 8 52.11 4.38 -1.39
CA GLY A 8 50.66 4.54 -1.34
C GLY A 8 49.98 3.17 -1.24
N LYS A 9 49.42 2.84 -0.08
CA LYS A 9 48.46 1.76 0.12
C LYS A 9 47.07 2.34 -0.08
N GLU A 10 46.29 1.85 -1.04
CA GLU A 10 44.84 2.01 -1.00
C GLU A 10 44.14 0.68 -1.33
N LYS A 11 43.35 0.23 -0.35
CA LYS A 11 42.37 -0.86 -0.42
C LYS A 11 41.00 -0.22 -0.62
N GLY A 12 40.32 -0.51 -1.73
CA GLY A 12 38.85 -0.54 -1.83
C GLY A 12 38.47 -1.93 -2.36
N LYS A 13 37.65 -2.79 -1.74
CA LYS A 13 36.24 -2.63 -1.30
C LYS A 13 35.41 -1.87 -2.35
N GLU A 14 34.30 -2.35 -2.89
CA GLU A 14 33.48 -3.53 -2.67
C GLU A 14 32.48 -3.66 -3.84
N LYS A 15 32.06 -4.88 -4.14
CA LYS A 15 30.72 -5.33 -4.56
C LYS A 15 29.84 -4.44 -5.46
N GLY A 16 29.67 -4.93 -6.69
CA GLY A 16 28.40 -5.29 -7.35
C GLY A 16 27.16 -4.39 -7.21
N LYS A 17 26.58 -4.04 -8.35
CA LYS A 17 25.22 -4.49 -8.70
C LYS A 17 24.89 -4.12 -10.15
N ASP A 18 24.71 -5.19 -10.92
CA ASP A 18 23.96 -5.24 -12.16
C ASP A 18 22.68 -4.40 -12.06
N LYS A 19 22.53 -3.43 -12.97
CA LYS A 19 21.26 -2.72 -13.19
C LYS A 19 20.87 -2.93 -14.64
N ASP A 20 20.43 -4.15 -14.91
CA ASP A 20 19.48 -4.48 -15.97
C ASP A 20 18.38 -3.40 -16.01
N LYS A 21 18.51 -2.47 -16.97
CA LYS A 21 17.43 -1.57 -17.35
C LYS A 21 16.52 -2.33 -18.32
N GLY A 22 15.86 -3.36 -17.80
CA GLY A 22 14.69 -3.95 -18.43
C GLY A 22 13.65 -2.86 -18.64
N ARG A 23 13.57 -2.35 -19.88
CA ARG A 23 12.40 -1.63 -20.39
C ARG A 23 11.23 -2.61 -20.32
N ARG A 24 10.54 -2.64 -19.18
CA ARG A 24 9.35 -3.47 -19.00
C ARG A 24 8.31 -2.96 -19.98
N ARG A 25 8.13 -3.73 -21.05
CA ARG A 25 7.10 -3.59 -22.07
C ARG A 25 5.81 -3.11 -21.44
N GLU A 26 5.26 -2.05 -22.03
CA GLU A 26 3.87 -1.65 -21.91
C GLU A 26 3.02 -2.82 -22.44
N GLY A 27 2.78 -3.81 -21.57
CA GLY A 27 1.99 -4.98 -21.88
C GLY A 27 0.51 -4.61 -21.88
N LYS A 28 0.05 -4.01 -22.97
CA LYS A 28 -1.32 -4.21 -23.46
C LYS A 28 -1.35 -5.61 -24.08
N GLY A 29 -1.60 -6.62 -23.26
CA GLY A 29 -1.74 -8.01 -23.71
C GLY A 29 -2.55 -8.76 -22.67
N ASP A 30 -3.81 -9.02 -22.99
CA ASP A 30 -4.65 -10.08 -22.40
C ASP A 30 -4.56 -10.24 -20.87
N GLY A 31 -4.44 -9.11 -20.17
CA GLY A 31 -4.33 -9.07 -18.73
C GLY A 31 -5.70 -9.31 -18.10
N PHE A 32 -5.77 -10.25 -17.17
CA PHE A 32 -6.97 -10.43 -16.36
C PHE A 32 -7.10 -9.20 -15.45
N GLU A 33 -8.17 -8.42 -15.65
CA GLU A 33 -8.47 -7.23 -14.87
C GLU A 33 -9.71 -7.44 -13.99
N LYS A 34 -9.67 -6.89 -12.78
CA LYS A 34 -10.84 -6.81 -11.90
C LYS A 34 -10.84 -5.48 -11.16
N ILE A 35 -11.96 -4.77 -11.27
CA ILE A 35 -12.22 -3.55 -10.52
C ILE A 35 -13.09 -3.90 -9.31
N LEU A 36 -12.66 -3.46 -8.13
CA LEU A 36 -13.42 -3.56 -6.89
C LEU A 36 -13.85 -2.16 -6.46
N HIS A 37 -15.15 -1.89 -6.50
CA HIS A 37 -15.72 -0.63 -6.02
C HIS A 37 -15.88 -0.70 -4.51
N LEU A 38 -15.42 0.34 -3.81
CA LEU A 38 -15.59 0.46 -2.37
C LEU A 38 -16.86 1.25 -2.04
N LYS A 39 -17.35 1.03 -0.83
CA LYS A 39 -18.46 1.83 -0.30
C LYS A 39 -17.99 3.27 -0.06
N PRO A 40 -18.89 4.26 -0.26
CA PRO A 40 -18.60 5.64 0.11
C PRO A 40 -18.24 5.69 1.59
N SER A 41 -17.05 6.20 1.88
CA SER A 41 -16.46 6.29 3.21
C SER A 41 -16.07 7.74 3.48
N ASP A 42 -16.06 8.11 4.75
CA ASP A 42 -15.81 9.49 5.15
C ASP A 42 -14.37 9.90 4.81
N PRO A 43 -14.16 11.04 4.12
CA PRO A 43 -12.83 11.51 3.75
C PRO A 43 -11.94 11.80 4.97
N ALA A 44 -12.52 12.06 6.16
CA ALA A 44 -11.77 12.32 7.38
C ALA A 44 -11.01 11.09 7.90
N PHE A 45 -11.51 9.87 7.67
CA PHE A 45 -10.82 8.64 8.06
C PHE A 45 -9.58 8.35 7.22
N ARG A 46 -9.43 8.98 6.06
CA ARG A 46 -8.38 8.68 5.07
C ARG A 46 -8.37 7.18 4.71
N PHE A 47 -9.52 6.63 4.34
CA PHE A 47 -9.70 5.22 3.95
C PHE A 47 -8.64 4.73 2.95
N ARG A 48 -8.29 5.59 1.97
CA ARG A 48 -7.21 5.33 1.01
C ARG A 48 -5.87 5.03 1.68
N GLY A 49 -5.51 5.78 2.72
CA GLY A 49 -4.27 5.60 3.48
C GLY A 49 -4.26 4.28 4.26
N ALA A 50 -5.36 3.96 4.93
CA ALA A 50 -5.51 2.68 5.64
C ALA A 50 -5.40 1.47 4.70
N LEU A 51 -6.02 1.57 3.52
CA LEU A 51 -5.96 0.51 2.50
C LEU A 51 -4.56 0.35 1.90
N VAL A 52 -3.84 1.44 1.65
CA VAL A 52 -2.45 1.39 1.16
C VAL A 52 -1.50 0.89 2.25
N GLY A 53 -1.78 1.24 3.51
CA GLY A 53 -0.93 0.99 4.67
C GLY A 53 0.27 1.93 4.73
N ASP A 54 1.04 1.85 5.81
CA ASP A 54 2.27 2.65 5.97
C ASP A 54 3.23 2.36 4.80
N SER A 55 3.58 3.42 4.08
CA SER A 55 4.47 3.37 2.90
C SER A 55 4.04 2.40 1.79
N GLY A 56 2.75 2.02 1.71
CA GLY A 56 2.25 1.09 0.70
C GLY A 56 2.56 -0.38 0.98
N ARG A 57 2.94 -0.72 2.23
CA ARG A 57 3.34 -2.09 2.61
C ARG A 57 2.25 -3.13 2.33
N ASN A 58 0.99 -2.81 2.59
CA ASN A 58 -0.12 -3.75 2.38
C ASN A 58 -0.29 -4.08 0.89
N VAL A 59 -0.30 -3.03 0.07
CA VAL A 59 -0.39 -3.17 -1.38
C VAL A 59 0.82 -3.93 -1.92
N HIS A 60 2.03 -3.59 -1.48
CA HIS A 60 3.26 -4.25 -1.92
C HIS A 60 3.27 -5.74 -1.54
N HIS A 61 2.79 -6.09 -0.35
CA HIS A 61 2.68 -7.48 0.09
C HIS A 61 1.77 -8.30 -0.84
N ILE A 62 0.59 -7.77 -1.20
CA ILE A 62 -0.33 -8.45 -2.10
C ILE A 62 0.29 -8.61 -3.50
N GLN A 63 0.97 -7.57 -3.99
CA GLN A 63 1.65 -7.62 -5.29
C GLN A 63 2.77 -8.66 -5.31
N ASP A 64 3.57 -8.75 -4.25
CA ASP A 64 4.67 -9.71 -4.12
C ASP A 64 4.16 -11.16 -4.04
N GLN A 65 3.10 -11.40 -3.26
CA GLN A 65 2.54 -12.75 -3.11
C GLN A 65 1.82 -13.28 -4.36
N THR A 66 1.23 -12.40 -5.16
CA THR A 66 0.38 -12.79 -6.29
C THR A 66 1.03 -12.58 -7.65
N GLY A 67 1.98 -11.65 -7.75
CA GLY A 67 2.50 -11.16 -9.02
C GLY A 67 1.51 -10.25 -9.78
N ALA A 68 0.36 -9.90 -9.17
CA ALA A 68 -0.60 -8.95 -9.73
C ALA A 68 -0.18 -7.50 -9.43
N ARG A 69 -0.72 -6.54 -10.17
CA ARG A 69 -0.55 -5.10 -9.95
C ARG A 69 -1.86 -4.53 -9.43
N LEU A 70 -1.78 -3.74 -8.37
CA LEU A 70 -2.92 -3.08 -7.75
C LEU A 70 -2.79 -1.56 -7.90
N TRP A 71 -3.89 -0.92 -8.27
CA TRP A 71 -3.98 0.54 -8.38
C TRP A 71 -5.18 1.02 -7.57
N LEU A 72 -4.96 1.94 -6.63
CA LEU A 72 -6.04 2.67 -5.98
C LEU A 72 -6.33 3.94 -6.79
N ARG A 73 -7.56 4.08 -7.26
CA ARG A 73 -8.04 5.27 -7.95
C ARG A 73 -9.26 5.84 -7.24
N ALA A 74 -9.27 7.16 -7.09
CA ALA A 74 -10.40 7.93 -6.63
C ALA A 74 -10.61 9.01 -7.69
N ASP A 75 -11.59 8.82 -8.56
CA ASP A 75 -11.92 9.80 -9.59
C ASP A 75 -12.89 10.85 -9.05
N HIS A 76 -13.02 11.98 -9.74
CA HIS A 76 -13.81 13.11 -9.27
C HIS A 76 -15.31 12.79 -9.34
N GLY A 77 -15.91 12.47 -8.20
CA GLY A 77 -17.34 12.12 -8.08
C GLY A 77 -17.62 10.62 -8.07
N GLU A 78 -16.60 9.79 -8.26
CA GLU A 78 -16.71 8.32 -8.15
C GLU A 78 -16.20 7.84 -6.79
N PRO A 79 -16.79 6.78 -6.22
CA PRO A 79 -16.25 6.17 -5.01
C PRO A 79 -14.86 5.57 -5.28
N LEU A 80 -14.04 5.52 -4.22
CA LEU A 80 -12.72 4.88 -4.24
C LEU A 80 -12.86 3.46 -4.81
N HIS A 81 -12.00 3.10 -5.76
CA HIS A 81 -11.96 1.76 -6.32
C HIS A 81 -10.53 1.24 -6.43
N VAL A 82 -10.41 -0.08 -6.46
CA VAL A 82 -9.13 -0.78 -6.62
C VAL A 82 -9.16 -1.57 -7.92
N ASP A 83 -8.27 -1.21 -8.83
CA ASP A 83 -8.03 -1.93 -10.07
C ASP A 83 -6.93 -2.97 -9.83
N ILE A 84 -7.24 -4.22 -10.11
CA ILE A 84 -6.32 -5.34 -9.99
C ILE A 84 -6.08 -5.89 -11.39
N THR A 85 -4.83 -5.91 -11.82
CA THR A 85 -4.41 -6.44 -13.12
C THR A 85 -3.40 -7.56 -12.93
N ALA A 86 -3.57 -8.69 -13.62
CA ALA A 86 -2.67 -9.83 -13.51
C ALA A 86 -2.43 -10.50 -14.87
N ASN A 87 -1.33 -11.24 -14.96
CA ASN A 87 -0.98 -11.99 -16.17
C ASN A 87 -1.70 -13.36 -16.27
N SER A 88 -2.39 -13.78 -15.21
CA SER A 88 -3.11 -15.06 -15.16
C SER A 88 -4.37 -14.95 -14.30
N GLY A 89 -5.44 -15.65 -14.68
CA GLY A 89 -6.69 -15.67 -13.92
C GLY A 89 -6.54 -16.25 -12.52
N LYS A 90 -5.59 -17.19 -12.32
CA LYS A 90 -5.29 -17.76 -10.98
C LYS A 90 -4.65 -16.72 -10.05
N ASP A 91 -3.81 -15.85 -10.60
CA ASP A 91 -3.16 -14.77 -9.84
C ASP A 91 -4.15 -13.66 -9.56
N LEU A 92 -4.99 -13.31 -10.55
CA LEU A 92 -6.09 -12.36 -10.35
C LEU A 92 -7.02 -12.82 -9.23
N SER A 93 -7.48 -14.08 -9.27
CA SER A 93 -8.40 -14.62 -8.25
C SER A 93 -7.80 -14.57 -6.84
N ARG A 94 -6.50 -14.91 -6.71
CA ARG A 94 -5.77 -14.80 -5.45
C ARG A 94 -5.63 -13.34 -5.00
N ALA A 95 -5.25 -12.43 -5.89
CA ALA A 95 -5.13 -11.01 -5.59
C ALA A 95 -6.47 -10.39 -5.17
N VAL A 96 -7.56 -10.73 -5.86
CA VAL A 96 -8.92 -10.31 -5.51
C VAL A 96 -9.29 -10.80 -4.11
N ARG A 97 -8.98 -12.07 -3.79
CA ARG A 97 -9.26 -12.62 -2.45
C ARG A 97 -8.49 -11.87 -1.35
N LEU A 98 -7.19 -11.66 -1.53
CA LEU A 98 -6.36 -10.92 -0.56
C LEU A 98 -6.80 -9.46 -0.43
N THR A 99 -7.18 -8.83 -1.55
CA THR A 99 -7.67 -7.44 -1.53
C THR A 99 -9.00 -7.33 -0.80
N LYS A 100 -9.92 -8.29 -1.00
CA LYS A 100 -11.19 -8.33 -0.28
C LYS A 100 -11.02 -8.52 1.22
N ASP A 101 -10.06 -9.35 1.62
CA ASP A 101 -9.72 -9.57 3.02
C ASP A 101 -9.22 -8.27 3.67
N LEU A 102 -8.27 -7.59 3.01
CA LEU A 102 -7.78 -6.28 3.43
C LEU A 102 -8.88 -5.22 3.49
N LEU A 103 -9.77 -5.19 2.48
CA LEU A 103 -10.92 -4.29 2.47
C LEU A 103 -11.85 -4.55 3.66
N GLY A 104 -12.05 -5.80 4.05
CA GLY A 104 -12.81 -6.18 5.24
C GLY A 104 -12.18 -5.61 6.51
N ALA A 105 -10.88 -5.83 6.70
CA ALA A 105 -10.17 -5.32 7.86
C ALA A 105 -10.22 -3.78 7.98
N VAL A 106 -10.03 -3.07 6.85
CA VAL A 106 -10.12 -1.60 6.82
C VAL A 106 -11.55 -1.11 7.03
N GLN A 107 -12.55 -1.85 6.56
CA GLN A 107 -13.96 -1.53 6.79
C GLN A 107 -14.32 -1.65 8.28
N GLU A 108 -13.84 -2.68 8.97
CA GLU A 108 -14.02 -2.83 10.41
C GLU A 108 -13.34 -1.71 11.19
N GLU A 109 -12.11 -1.35 10.81
CA GLU A 109 -11.40 -0.20 11.39
C GLU A 109 -12.15 1.12 11.16
N TYR A 110 -12.73 1.30 9.97
CA TYR A 110 -13.58 2.45 9.64
C TYR A 110 -14.85 2.47 10.49
N GLU A 111 -15.53 1.33 10.69
CA GLU A 111 -16.71 1.26 11.55
C GLU A 111 -16.39 1.57 13.01
N GLN A 112 -15.23 1.10 13.49
CA GLN A 112 -14.74 1.41 14.82
C GLN A 112 -14.40 2.91 14.97
N TRP A 113 -13.68 3.48 14.00
CA TRP A 113 -13.39 4.90 13.96
C TRP A 113 -14.67 5.74 13.88
N ARG A 114 -15.65 5.34 13.07
CA ARG A 114 -16.94 6.02 12.96
C ARG A 114 -17.73 5.98 14.28
N ARG A 115 -17.61 4.91 15.07
CA ARG A 115 -18.23 4.85 16.41
C ARG A 115 -17.54 5.81 17.39
N ASP A 116 -16.23 5.91 17.33
CA ASP A 116 -15.41 6.72 18.23
C ASP A 116 -15.47 8.23 17.89
N HIS A 117 -15.40 8.57 16.59
CA HIS A 117 -15.40 9.94 16.08
C HIS A 117 -16.79 10.44 15.66
N GLY A 118 -17.79 9.55 15.53
CA GLY A 118 -19.20 9.92 15.27
C GLY A 118 -19.94 10.39 16.52
N HIS A 119 -19.28 10.40 17.68
CA HIS A 119 -19.81 10.92 18.93
C HIS A 119 -18.82 11.93 19.52
N TRP A 120 -18.86 13.18 19.02
CA TRP A 120 -18.72 14.29 19.95
C TRP A 120 -19.94 14.25 20.88
N ALA A 121 -19.87 13.41 21.92
CA ALA A 121 -20.52 13.71 23.18
C ALA A 121 -19.45 14.44 24.00
N PRO A 122 -19.68 15.70 24.43
CA PRO A 122 -18.76 16.34 25.34
C PRO A 122 -18.59 15.43 26.55
N GLU A 123 -17.33 15.15 26.88
CA GLU A 123 -16.91 14.46 28.08
C GLU A 123 -17.54 15.16 29.28
N GLY A 124 -18.72 14.68 29.67
CA GLY A 124 -19.36 14.95 30.94
C GLY A 124 -18.46 14.34 31.99
N LYS A 125 -17.52 15.18 32.43
CA LYS A 125 -16.55 15.00 33.49
C LYS A 125 -17.27 14.75 34.82
N GLY A 126 -17.90 13.59 34.93
CA GLY A 126 -18.41 13.05 36.17
C GLY A 126 -17.31 12.22 36.80
N ARG A 127 -16.69 12.74 37.86
CA ARG A 127 -16.31 12.01 39.09
C ARG A 127 -15.23 12.74 39.89
N TRP A 128 -15.65 13.56 40.85
CA TRP A 128 -15.00 13.84 42.17
C TRP A 128 -16.09 14.47 43.05
N ARG A 129 -16.39 14.11 44.30
CA ARG A 129 -16.05 13.09 45.29
C ARG A 129 -17.16 13.25 46.35
N GLU A 130 -17.81 12.18 46.76
CA GLU A 130 -18.84 12.22 47.82
C GLU A 130 -18.22 12.63 49.17
N GLU A 131 -18.97 13.40 49.95
CA GLU A 131 -18.64 13.97 51.25
C GLU A 131 -18.49 12.93 52.37
#